data_AF-A0A9E3GR14-F1
#
_entry.id   AF-A0A9E3GR14-F1
#
_cell.length_a   1.000
_cell.length_b   1.000
_cell.length_c   1.000
_cell.angle_alpha   90.00
_cell.angle_beta   90.00
_cell.angle_gamma   90.00
#
_symmetry.space_group_name_H-M   'P 1'
#
loop_
_entity.id
_entity.type
_entity.pdbx_description
1 polymer ?
#
loop_
_entity_poly.entity_id
_entity_poly.type
_entity_poly.pdbx_seq_one_letter_code
_entity_poly.pdbx_strand_id
1 'polypeptide(L)' 'MTVAYCAVCGREGEAGHGAHEACAGMLELDPPRHCTRCGRRLDVQVFPTGYRATCRRCDGVHPASRNATRTG' A
#
# COMPACT_ATOMS: atom_id res chain seq x y z
N MET A 1 0.34 18.99 8.62
CA MET A 1 0.63 18.66 7.21
C MET A 1 0.81 17.15 7.12
N THR A 2 -0.09 16.43 6.46
CA THR A 2 0.04 14.97 6.27
C THR A 2 0.83 14.71 4.99
N VAL A 3 2.13 14.45 5.13
CA VAL A 3 2.94 13.93 4.02
C VAL A 3 2.41 12.54 3.62
N ALA A 4 2.17 12.36 2.33
CA ALA A 4 1.86 11.06 1.76
C ALA A 4 3.17 10.33 1.42
N TYR A 5 3.20 9.03 1.71
CA TYR A 5 4.34 8.16 1.44
C TYR A 5 4.03 7.19 0.29
N CYS A 6 5.04 6.83 -0.49
CA CYS A 6 4.89 5.84 -1.54
C CYS A 6 4.69 4.43 -0.95
N ALA A 7 3.65 3.71 -1.40
CA ALA A 7 3.33 2.36 -0.89
C ALA A 7 4.36 1.27 -1.27
N VAL A 8 5.21 1.52 -2.26
CA VAL A 8 6.25 0.57 -2.70
C VAL A 8 7.59 0.83 -2.04
N CYS A 9 8.08 2.06 -2.06
CA CYS A 9 9.43 2.39 -1.57
C CYS A 9 9.46 3.11 -0.21
N GLY A 10 8.32 3.57 0.31
CA GLY A 10 8.22 4.22 1.62
C GLY A 10 8.76 5.65 1.69
N ARG A 11 9.23 6.23 0.57
CA ARG A 11 9.71 7.62 0.51
C ARG A 11 8.55 8.61 0.54
N GLU A 12 8.79 9.76 1.15
CA GLU A 12 7.91 10.93 1.08
C GLU A 12 7.99 11.54 -0.32
N GLY A 13 6.84 11.91 -0.87
CA GLY A 13 6.78 12.45 -2.22
C GLY A 13 5.42 12.15 -2.83
N GLU A 14 4.81 13.18 -3.41
CA GLU A 14 3.51 13.07 -4.07
C GLU A 14 3.50 11.84 -4.98
N ALA A 15 2.48 11.01 -4.83
CA ALA A 15 2.25 9.84 -5.65
C ALA A 15 1.87 10.22 -7.11
N GLY A 16 2.38 11.34 -7.62
CA GLY A 16 2.06 11.95 -8.90
C GLY A 16 3.27 12.69 -9.47
N HIS A 17 3.58 12.33 -10.72
CA HIS A 17 4.56 12.90 -11.65
C HIS A 17 6.04 12.52 -11.46
N GLY A 18 6.41 11.41 -12.11
CA GLY A 18 7.79 11.10 -12.55
C GLY A 18 8.56 10.10 -11.68
N ALA A 19 8.65 10.30 -10.37
CA ALA A 19 9.52 9.48 -9.51
C ALA A 19 8.94 8.10 -9.13
N HIS A 20 7.62 7.93 -9.27
CA HIS A 20 6.90 6.75 -8.77
C HIS A 20 6.06 6.01 -9.81
N GLU A 21 6.22 6.26 -11.11
CA GLU A 21 5.49 5.51 -12.16
C GLU A 21 5.83 4.01 -12.12
N ALA A 22 7.10 3.67 -11.96
CA ALA A 22 7.51 2.27 -11.76
C ALA A 22 6.93 1.68 -10.46
N CYS A 23 6.80 2.49 -9.40
CA CYS A 23 6.15 2.06 -8.16
C CYS A 23 4.64 1.85 -8.37
N ALA A 24 3.99 2.67 -9.19
CA ALA A 24 2.58 2.50 -9.52
C ALA A 24 2.34 1.19 -10.28
N GLY A 25 3.14 0.90 -11.31
CA GLY A 25 3.04 -0.38 -12.05
C GLY A 25 3.32 -1.60 -11.16
N MET A 26 4.27 -1.50 -10.21
CA MET A 26 4.51 -2.58 -9.25
C MET A 26 3.32 -2.83 -8.32
N LEU A 27 2.51 -1.82 -7.98
CA LEU A 27 1.31 -2.00 -7.13
C LEU A 27 0.16 -2.72 -7.85
N GLU A 28 0.24 -2.84 -9.18
CA GLU A 28 -0.71 -3.65 -9.95
C GLU A 28 -0.41 -5.14 -9.81
N LEU A 29 0.87 -5.49 -9.63
CA LEU A 29 1.38 -6.86 -9.57
C LEU A 29 1.57 -7.35 -8.13
N ASP A 30 2.14 -6.50 -7.28
CA ASP A 30 2.54 -6.81 -5.91
C ASP A 30 1.71 -6.00 -4.89
N PRO A 31 1.43 -6.59 -3.71
CA PRO A 31 0.78 -5.88 -2.64
C PRO A 31 1.64 -4.70 -2.10
N PRO A 32 0.98 -3.67 -1.53
CA PRO A 32 1.67 -2.52 -0.96
C PRO A 32 2.53 -2.94 0.22
N ARG A 33 3.79 -2.50 0.24
CA ARG A 33 4.76 -2.84 1.29
C ARG A 33 4.86 -1.77 2.38
N HIS A 34 4.44 -0.54 2.11
CA HIS A 34 4.57 0.61 3.02
C HIS A 34 3.24 1.37 3.19
N CYS A 35 3.04 1.94 4.37
CA CYS A 35 1.86 2.73 4.70
C CYS A 35 1.95 4.13 4.09
N THR A 36 0.95 4.53 3.31
CA THR A 36 0.90 5.87 2.68
C THR A 36 0.71 7.01 3.68
N ARG A 37 0.37 6.70 4.95
CA ARG A 37 0.17 7.68 6.01
C ARG A 37 1.38 7.91 6.92
N CYS A 38 2.20 6.89 7.13
CA CYS A 38 3.30 6.95 8.11
C CYS A 38 4.62 6.37 7.63
N GLY A 39 4.72 5.92 6.37
CA GLY A 39 5.93 5.38 5.75
C GLY A 39 6.45 4.04 6.29
N ARG A 40 5.84 3.49 7.36
CA ARG A 40 6.25 2.20 7.94
C ARG A 40 5.81 1.03 7.06
N ARG A 41 6.55 -0.09 7.15
CA ARG A 41 6.18 -1.33 6.47
C ARG A 41 4.84 -1.86 6.96
N LEU A 42 4.06 -2.36 6.01
CA LEU A 42 2.80 -3.06 6.27
C LEU A 42 3.08 -4.53 6.58
N ASP A 43 2.28 -5.09 7.47
CA ASP A 43 2.15 -6.53 7.64
C ASP A 43 1.23 -7.04 6.52
N VAL A 44 1.81 -7.67 5.51
CA VAL A 44 1.10 -8.12 4.32
C VAL A 44 0.87 -9.62 4.44
N GLN A 45 -0.40 -10.00 4.57
CA GLN A 45 -0.84 -11.38 4.50
C GLN A 45 -1.41 -11.62 3.11
N VAL A 46 -0.76 -12.48 2.33
CA VAL A 46 -1.23 -12.93 1.02
C VAL A 46 -2.11 -14.17 1.20
N PHE A 47 -3.23 -14.21 0.48
CA PHE A 47 -4.20 -15.30 0.43
C PHE A 47 -4.46 -15.67 -1.05
N PRO A 48 -5.02 -16.86 -1.34
CA PRO A 48 -5.41 -17.21 -2.71
C PRO A 48 -6.41 -16.23 -3.33
N THR A 49 -7.21 -15.57 -2.50
CA THR A 49 -8.26 -14.62 -2.88
C THR A 49 -7.80 -13.16 -2.84
N GLY A 50 -6.51 -12.87 -2.66
CA GLY A 50 -5.99 -11.50 -2.60
C GLY A 50 -5.05 -11.29 -1.43
N TYR A 51 -5.03 -10.12 -0.83
CA TYR A 51 -4.13 -9.79 0.25
C TYR A 51 -4.72 -8.79 1.23
N ARG A 52 -4.26 -8.90 2.49
CA ARG A 52 -4.55 -7.93 3.54
C ARG A 52 -3.25 -7.25 3.94
N ALA A 53 -3.26 -5.92 3.93
CA ALA A 53 -2.12 -5.12 4.37
C ALA A 53 -2.51 -4.31 5.61
N THR A 54 -1.83 -4.53 6.73
CA THR A 54 -2.15 -3.89 8.02
C THR A 54 -0.98 -3.04 8.49
N CYS A 55 -1.24 -1.80 8.88
CA CYS A 55 -0.19 -0.94 9.43
C CYS A 55 -0.07 -1.13 10.93
N ARG A 56 1.10 -1.58 11.42
CA ARG A 56 1.37 -1.75 12.85
C ARG A 56 1.39 -0.43 13.66
N ARG A 57 1.56 0.71 12.98
CA ARG A 57 1.61 2.03 13.65
C ARG A 57 0.27 2.76 13.66
N CYS A 58 -0.57 2.50 12.67
CA CYS A 58 -1.89 3.13 12.53
C CYS A 58 -3.03 2.18 12.96
N ASP A 59 -2.70 0.93 13.32
CA ASP A 59 -3.59 -0.15 13.78
C ASP A 59 -4.81 -0.45 12.87
N GLY A 60 -4.82 0.09 11.65
CA GLY A 60 -5.90 -0.05 10.66
C GLY A 60 -5.52 -0.88 9.44
N VAL A 61 -6.54 -1.47 8.79
CA VAL A 61 -6.40 -2.07 7.45
C VAL A 61 -6.09 -0.96 6.46
N HIS A 62 -5.02 -1.13 5.71
CA HIS A 62 -4.59 -0.14 4.73
C HIS A 62 -5.62 -0.05 3.59
N PRO A 63 -5.96 1.14 3.06
CA PRO A 63 -6.98 1.30 2.02
C PRO A 63 -6.67 0.53 0.73
N ALA A 64 -5.40 0.21 0.49
CA ALA A 64 -4.98 -0.60 -0.64
C ALA A 64 -5.08 -2.13 -0.42
N SER A 65 -5.62 -2.60 0.72
CA SER A 65 -5.89 -4.04 0.90
C SER A 65 -6.91 -4.52 -0.14
N ARG A 66 -6.59 -5.57 -0.90
CA ARG A 66 -7.49 -6.15 -1.89
C ARG A 66 -7.90 -7.54 -1.46
N ASN A 67 -9.14 -7.69 -1.04
CA ASN A 67 -9.77 -8.98 -0.79
C ASN A 67 -10.72 -9.29 -1.95
N ALA A 68 -10.70 -10.51 -2.50
CA ALA A 68 -11.74 -10.97 -3.44
C ALA A 68 -13.06 -11.29 -2.72
N THR A 69 -13.36 -10.62 -1.59
CA THR A 69 -14.61 -10.83 -0.88
C THR A 69 -15.74 -10.15 -1.65
N ARG A 70 -16.28 -10.92 -2.60
CA ARG A 70 -17.68 -10.98 -2.98
C ARG A 70 -18.27 -9.65 -3.46
N THR A 71 -17.99 -9.31 -4.71
CA THR A 71 -19.02 -8.67 -5.55
C THR A 71 -20.20 -9.64 -5.56
N GLY A 72 -21.21 -9.36 -4.73
CA GLY A 72 -22.54 -9.93 -4.82
C GLY A 72 -23.43 -8.91 -5.50
#